data_AF-A0A212JM80-F1
#
_entry.id   AF-A0A212JM80-F1
#
_cell.length_a   1.000
_cell.length_b   1.000
_cell.length_c   1.000
_cell.angle_alpha   90.00
_cell.angle_beta   90.00
_cell.angle_gamma   90.00
#
_symmetry.space_group_name_H-M   'P 1'
#
loop_
_entity.id
_entity.type
_entity.pdbx_description
1 polymer ?
#
loop_
_entity_poly.entity_id
_entity_poly.type
_entity_poly.pdbx_seq_one_letter_code
_entity_poly.pdbx_strand_id
1 'polypeptide(L)'
;MKLLGLTTASTIMANPLRGLMVLTGLATDATTPIQAFAASKPTAELFYTDTGKGKNMMLLHGWSCDSHDWSWQLPALESRYRVVAIDLRGHGSEVGWKKRTP
;
A
#
# COMPACT_ATOMS: atom_id res chain seq x y z
N MET A 1 42.05 -35.60 33.61
CA MET A 1 41.91 -35.26 32.17
C MET A 1 41.24 -33.88 32.12
N LYS A 2 41.99 -32.78 31.86
CA LYS A 2 42.01 -31.97 30.60
C LYS A 2 40.59 -31.70 30.03
N LEU A 3 40.15 -30.51 29.62
CA LEU A 3 40.64 -29.12 29.55
C LEU A 3 39.42 -28.26 29.11
N LEU A 4 39.40 -26.96 29.43
CA LEU A 4 38.43 -25.94 28.96
C LEU A 4 38.37 -25.80 27.41
N GLY A 5 37.27 -25.27 26.85
CA GLY A 5 37.23 -24.82 25.44
C GLY A 5 35.90 -24.25 24.94
N LEU A 6 35.94 -22.97 24.53
CA LEU A 6 34.88 -22.08 24.04
C LEU A 6 34.43 -22.36 22.58
N THR A 7 33.17 -21.98 22.27
CA THR A 7 32.62 -21.40 21.01
C THR A 7 32.92 -22.02 19.63
N THR A 8 31.87 -22.18 18.81
CA THR A 8 31.74 -21.41 17.55
C THR A 8 30.32 -21.47 16.98
N ALA A 9 29.87 -20.33 16.48
CA ALA A 9 28.68 -20.15 15.67
C ALA A 9 28.86 -20.78 14.28
N SER A 10 27.76 -21.22 13.66
CA SER A 10 27.69 -21.31 12.19
C SER A 10 26.24 -21.12 11.74
N THR A 11 25.96 -19.87 11.39
CA THR A 11 25.16 -19.40 10.26
C THR A 11 24.39 -20.49 9.49
N ILE A 12 23.06 -20.44 9.57
CA ILE A 12 22.18 -21.09 8.59
C ILE A 12 22.25 -20.27 7.29
N MET A 13 23.21 -20.61 6.43
CA MET A 13 23.16 -20.27 5.01
C MET A 13 22.41 -21.39 4.28
N ALA A 14 21.34 -21.01 3.60
CA ALA A 14 20.72 -21.63 2.43
C ALA A 14 20.77 -23.17 2.30
N ASN A 15 19.60 -23.80 2.34
CA ASN A 15 19.34 -24.98 1.50
C ASN A 15 17.96 -24.87 0.83
N PRO A 16 17.89 -24.68 -0.50
CA PRO A 16 16.65 -24.76 -1.24
C PRO A 16 16.37 -26.21 -1.63
N LEU A 17 15.09 -26.60 -1.57
CA LEU A 17 14.50 -27.83 -2.11
C LEU A 17 14.25 -29.01 -1.14
N ARG A 18 13.05 -28.94 -0.56
CA ARG A 18 12.01 -29.99 -0.43
C ARG A 18 12.29 -31.26 0.39
N GLY A 19 11.45 -31.46 1.40
CA GLY A 19 11.05 -32.81 1.85
C GLY A 19 10.23 -32.86 3.13
N LEU A 20 8.91 -33.05 2.97
CA LEU A 20 8.00 -33.78 3.88
C LEU A 20 7.51 -33.12 5.21
N MET A 21 6.33 -32.49 5.10
CA MET A 21 5.12 -32.64 5.93
C MET A 21 5.24 -32.78 7.47
N VAL A 22 4.88 -31.72 8.19
CA VAL A 22 4.27 -31.80 9.53
C VAL A 22 2.84 -31.30 9.40
N LEU A 23 1.86 -32.20 9.52
CA LEU A 23 0.45 -31.85 9.55
C LEU A 23 -0.08 -32.03 10.98
N THR A 24 -0.05 -30.98 11.79
CA THR A 24 -0.92 -30.82 12.97
C THR A 24 -1.21 -29.34 13.20
N GLY A 25 -2.49 -28.99 13.14
CA GLY A 25 -3.00 -27.64 13.40
C GLY A 25 -4.00 -27.21 12.33
N LEU A 26 -5.29 -27.22 12.67
CA LEU A 26 -6.36 -26.66 11.85
C LEU A 26 -6.22 -25.12 11.87
N ALA A 27 -5.33 -24.57 11.05
CA ALA A 27 -5.40 -23.17 10.68
C ALA A 27 -6.40 -23.07 9.52
N THR A 28 -7.66 -22.75 9.82
CA THR A 28 -8.54 -22.18 8.81
C THR A 28 -8.09 -20.74 8.56
N ASP A 29 -6.92 -20.62 7.95
CA ASP A 29 -6.49 -19.37 7.34
C ASP A 29 -7.38 -19.21 6.11
N ALA A 30 -8.44 -18.41 6.26
CA ALA A 30 -9.04 -17.70 5.14
C ALA A 30 -8.04 -16.64 4.61
N THR A 31 -6.79 -17.03 4.40
CA THR A 31 -5.80 -16.31 3.60
C THR A 31 -6.11 -16.67 2.17
N THR A 32 -7.28 -16.26 1.68
CA THR A 32 -7.43 -16.06 0.25
C THR A 32 -6.40 -14.99 -0.07
N PRO A 33 -5.32 -15.28 -0.82
CA PRO A 33 -4.42 -14.21 -1.20
C PRO A 33 -5.28 -13.19 -1.95
N ILE A 34 -5.30 -11.95 -1.46
CA ILE A 34 -5.78 -10.83 -2.27
C ILE A 34 -5.05 -10.98 -3.61
N GLN A 35 -5.81 -11.16 -4.69
CA GLN A 35 -5.25 -11.55 -5.98
C GLN A 35 -4.10 -10.60 -6.32
N ALA A 36 -2.90 -11.16 -6.46
CA ALA A 36 -1.75 -10.39 -6.90
C ALA A 36 -1.96 -10.07 -8.38
N PHE A 37 -2.42 -8.86 -8.67
CA PHE A 37 -2.51 -8.37 -10.04
C PHE A 37 -1.10 -8.00 -10.52
N ALA A 38 -0.69 -8.55 -11.66
CA ALA A 38 0.52 -8.08 -12.33
C ALA A 38 0.35 -6.60 -12.68
N ALA A 39 1.32 -5.76 -12.32
CA ALA A 39 1.28 -4.35 -12.66
C ALA A 39 1.29 -4.18 -14.19
N SER A 40 0.17 -3.76 -14.75
CA SER A 40 0.06 -3.38 -16.16
C SER A 40 0.57 -1.96 -16.37
N LYS A 41 1.02 -1.65 -17.60
CA LYS A 41 1.36 -0.27 -17.98
C LYS A 41 0.16 0.65 -17.69
N PRO A 42 0.36 1.81 -17.03
CA PRO A 42 -0.73 2.76 -16.79
C PRO A 42 -1.30 3.25 -18.13
N THR A 43 -2.63 3.26 -18.23
CA THR A 43 -3.36 3.66 -19.45
C THR A 43 -3.83 5.12 -19.40
N ALA A 44 -3.67 5.77 -18.25
CA ALA A 44 -4.01 7.17 -18.03
C ALA A 44 -3.17 7.74 -16.88
N GLU A 45 -2.86 9.02 -16.94
CA GLU A 45 -2.36 9.79 -15.80
C GLU A 45 -3.55 10.43 -15.11
N LEU A 46 -3.60 10.34 -13.78
CA LEU A 46 -4.68 10.95 -13.02
C LEU A 46 -4.23 12.18 -12.23
N PHE A 47 -5.12 13.15 -12.07
CA PHE A 47 -4.92 14.27 -11.14
C PHE A 47 -5.25 13.80 -9.71
N TYR A 48 -4.38 14.19 -8.78
CA TYR A 48 -4.61 13.94 -7.37
C TYR A 48 -3.88 14.98 -6.52
N THR A 49 -4.36 15.13 -5.30
CA THR A 49 -3.64 15.79 -4.21
C THR A 49 -3.16 14.73 -3.21
N ASP A 50 -1.99 14.95 -2.62
CA ASP A 50 -1.38 14.07 -1.63
C ASP A 50 -0.90 14.94 -0.46
N THR A 51 -1.59 14.84 0.67
CA THR A 51 -1.30 15.63 1.88
C THR A 51 -1.26 14.76 3.13
N GLY A 52 -0.69 15.32 4.20
CA GLY A 52 -0.57 14.62 5.48
C GLY A 52 0.47 13.49 5.47
N LYS A 53 0.47 12.71 6.55
CA LYS A 53 1.38 11.58 6.79
C LYS A 53 0.68 10.52 7.64
N GLY A 54 1.12 9.27 7.55
CA GLY A 54 0.58 8.16 8.36
C GLY A 54 -0.11 7.10 7.52
N LYS A 55 -1.19 6.50 8.06
CA LYS A 55 -1.93 5.44 7.35
C LYS A 55 -2.58 6.03 6.10
N ASN A 56 -2.44 5.33 4.97
CA ASN A 56 -2.98 5.77 3.69
C ASN A 56 -4.51 5.80 3.73
N MET A 57 -5.10 6.87 3.22
CA MET A 57 -6.52 7.05 3.00
C MET A 57 -6.74 7.66 1.62
N MET A 58 -7.59 7.03 0.80
CA MET A 58 -7.95 7.53 -0.52
C MET A 58 -9.36 8.08 -0.49
N LEU A 59 -9.55 9.28 -1.03
CA LEU A 59 -10.86 9.92 -1.16
C LEU A 59 -11.29 9.88 -2.63
N LEU A 60 -12.47 9.29 -2.85
CA LEU A 60 -13.08 9.14 -4.17
C LEU A 60 -14.35 9.98 -4.22
N HIS A 61 -14.46 10.90 -5.18
CA HIS A 61 -15.66 11.70 -5.34
C HIS A 61 -16.78 10.92 -6.06
N GLY A 62 -18.00 11.47 -6.03
CA GLY A 62 -19.18 10.92 -6.69
C GLY A 62 -19.36 11.37 -8.14
N TRP A 63 -20.51 11.06 -8.72
CA TRP A 63 -20.89 11.53 -10.06
C TRP A 63 -20.98 13.05 -10.13
N SER A 64 -20.48 13.66 -11.21
CA SER A 64 -20.52 15.11 -11.43
C SER A 64 -19.77 15.95 -10.38
N CYS A 65 -18.89 15.31 -9.61
CA CYS A 65 -18.04 15.92 -8.59
C CYS A 65 -16.56 15.85 -9.01
N ASP A 66 -15.68 16.46 -8.20
CA ASP A 66 -14.23 16.29 -8.29
C ASP A 66 -13.59 16.26 -6.89
N SER A 67 -12.26 16.13 -6.82
CA SER A 67 -11.52 16.05 -5.55
C SER A 67 -11.67 17.27 -4.61
N HIS A 68 -12.13 18.43 -5.09
CA HIS A 68 -12.33 19.63 -4.26
C HIS A 68 -13.49 19.51 -3.29
N ASP A 69 -14.41 18.58 -3.49
CA ASP A 69 -15.51 18.30 -2.55
C ASP A 69 -14.99 17.95 -1.15
N TRP A 70 -13.74 17.52 -1.05
CA TRP A 70 -13.08 17.16 0.19
C TRP A 70 -12.34 18.31 0.87
N SER A 71 -12.29 19.51 0.26
CA SER A 71 -11.49 20.64 0.74
C SER A 71 -11.76 21.03 2.20
N TRP A 72 -12.99 20.89 2.68
CA TRP A 72 -13.37 21.20 4.06
C TRP A 72 -13.00 20.11 5.06
N GLN A 73 -12.88 18.87 4.61
CA GLN A 73 -12.59 17.68 5.42
C GLN A 73 -11.08 17.40 5.45
N LEU A 74 -10.35 17.82 4.42
CA LEU A 74 -8.91 17.59 4.27
C LEU A 74 -8.10 18.02 5.51
N PRO A 75 -8.28 19.23 6.10
CA PRO A 75 -7.49 19.64 7.27
C PRO A 75 -7.65 18.71 8.48
N ALA A 76 -8.85 18.17 8.68
CA ALA A 76 -9.12 17.24 9.78
C ALA A 76 -8.49 15.87 9.52
N LEU A 77 -8.52 15.39 8.27
CA LEU A 77 -8.03 14.07 7.89
C LEU A 77 -6.49 14.02 7.77
N GLU A 78 -5.88 15.04 7.17
CA GLU A 78 -4.43 15.07 6.91
C GLU A 78 -3.59 15.15 8.20
N SER A 79 -4.19 15.60 9.30
CA SER A 79 -3.57 15.60 10.62
C SER A 79 -3.30 14.20 11.18
N ARG A 80 -3.97 13.16 10.65
CA ARG A 80 -3.93 11.78 11.15
C ARG A 80 -3.57 10.74 10.08
N TYR A 81 -3.78 11.07 8.81
CA TYR A 81 -3.64 10.15 7.69
C TYR A 81 -2.78 10.79 6.59
N ARG A 82 -2.16 9.95 5.77
CA ARG A 82 -1.73 10.38 4.44
C ARG A 82 -2.95 10.28 3.54
N VAL A 83 -3.46 11.43 3.11
CA VAL A 83 -4.71 11.53 2.36
C VAL A 83 -4.38 11.77 0.89
N VAL A 84 -4.92 10.91 0.03
CA VAL A 84 -4.82 11.04 -1.43
C VAL A 84 -6.24 11.27 -1.97
N ALA A 85 -6.56 12.50 -2.38
CA ALA A 85 -7.83 12.79 -3.04
C ALA A 85 -7.62 12.81 -4.56
N ILE A 86 -8.38 12.01 -5.29
CA ILE A 86 -8.17 11.79 -6.73
C ILE A 86 -9.36 12.29 -7.55
N ASP A 87 -9.08 12.79 -8.75
CA ASP A 87 -10.11 12.98 -9.77
C ASP A 87 -10.27 11.67 -10.55
N LEU A 88 -11.52 11.22 -10.72
CA LEU A 88 -11.83 10.10 -11.60
C LEU A 88 -11.64 10.54 -13.05
N ARG A 89 -11.24 9.60 -13.91
CA ARG A 89 -11.01 9.86 -15.34
C ARG A 89 -12.18 10.63 -15.96
N GLY A 90 -11.86 11.75 -16.62
CA GLY A 90 -12.86 12.63 -17.26
C GLY A 90 -13.55 13.64 -16.32
N HIS A 91 -13.13 13.74 -15.06
CA HIS A 91 -13.61 14.72 -14.10
C HIS A 91 -12.50 15.71 -13.70
N GLY A 92 -12.91 16.84 -13.10
CA GLY A 92 -12.01 17.76 -12.41
C GLY A 92 -10.87 18.34 -13.24
N SER A 93 -9.67 18.35 -12.67
CA SER A 93 -8.49 19.01 -13.25
C SER A 93 -7.83 18.23 -14.38
N GLU A 94 -8.25 16.98 -14.62
CA GLU A 94 -7.74 16.19 -15.74
C GLU A 94 -8.25 16.63 -17.10
N VAL A 95 -9.37 17.36 -17.14
CA VAL A 95 -9.95 17.82 -18.41
C VAL A 95 -9.27 19.08 -18.96
N GLY A 96 -8.02 19.34 -18.55
CA GLY A 96 -7.16 20.37 -19.15
C GLY A 96 -7.00 21.66 -18.35
N TRP A 97 -7.33 21.67 -17.05
CA TRP A 97 -7.04 22.84 -16.21
C TRP A 97 -5.62 22.74 -15.66
N LYS A 98 -4.72 23.64 -16.11
CA LYS A 98 -3.33 23.74 -15.63
C LYS A 98 -3.26 23.59 -14.10
N LYS A 99 -2.25 22.84 -13.62
CA LYS A 99 -1.84 22.80 -12.20
C LYS A 99 -1.82 24.23 -11.64
N ARG A 100 -2.85 24.61 -10.89
CA ARG A 100 -2.79 25.75 -9.98
C ARG A 100 -2.15 25.22 -8.70
N THR A 101 -0.84 25.42 -8.57
CA THR A 101 -0.20 25.43 -7.26
C THR A 101 -0.64 26.69 -6.50
N PRO A 102 -0.52 26.69 -5.15
CA PRO A 102 -1.25 27.59 -4.24
C PRO A 102 -1.15 29.08 -4.56
#